data_AF-A0A7Y2FZU3-F1
#
_entry.id   AF-A0A7Y2FZU3-F1
#
_cell.length_a   1.000
_cell.length_b   1.000
_cell.length_c   1.000
_cell.angle_alpha   90.00
_cell.angle_beta   90.00
_cell.angle_gamma   90.00
#
_symmetry.space_group_name_H-M   'P 1'
#
loop_
_entity.id
_entity.type
_entity.pdbx_description
1 polymer ?
#
loop_
_entity_poly.entity_id
_entity_poly.type
_entity_poly.pdbx_seq_one_letter_code
_entity_poly.pdbx_strand_id
1 'polypeptide(L)'
;AVHILAGNITGSTANLSISHPDALGNDFSSATGTYILATPTDGADNNENSGIWFLDPSSGSPQAGLDLPTLPEGWAYEGWAVIDGTPVSTGTFLTPSGADDAAPFSGTMSGPPFPGEDFVSNAPGGLAFPTDLAGGVAVISIEPVPDNSPNPFLLKPLLGNISGDAVDHTPYDMGTNLVFPSGSFSR
;
A
#
# COMPACT_ATOMS: atom_id res chain seq x y z
N ALA A 1 12.86 -6.60 17.20
CA ALA A 1 12.91 -5.13 17.29
C ALA A 1 12.99 -4.59 15.87
N VAL A 2 12.24 -3.54 15.55
CA VAL A 2 12.22 -2.96 14.21
C VAL A 2 13.54 -2.22 13.95
N HIS A 3 14.23 -2.54 12.86
CA HIS A 3 15.43 -1.84 12.42
C HIS A 3 15.20 -1.26 11.02
N ILE A 4 15.33 0.06 10.89
CA ILE A 4 15.12 0.75 9.61
C ILE A 4 16.39 0.70 8.76
N LEU A 5 17.55 0.95 9.37
CA LEU A 5 18.84 0.97 8.69
C LEU A 5 19.84 0.08 9.41
N ALA A 6 20.62 -0.67 8.65
CA ALA A 6 21.74 -1.43 9.18
C ALA A 6 22.91 -1.45 8.20
N GLY A 7 24.11 -1.81 8.69
CA GLY A 7 25.32 -1.85 7.90
C GLY A 7 26.51 -2.38 8.68
N ASN A 8 27.45 -3.01 7.97
CA ASN A 8 28.67 -3.54 8.56
C ASN A 8 29.69 -2.42 8.82
N ILE A 9 30.28 -2.43 10.01
CA ILE A 9 31.40 -1.54 10.33
C ILE A 9 32.67 -2.08 9.67
N THR A 10 33.30 -1.27 8.83
CA THR A 10 34.59 -1.55 8.21
C THR A 10 35.58 -0.45 8.62
N GLY A 11 36.58 -0.82 9.43
CA GLY A 11 37.52 0.15 10.01
C GLY A 11 36.83 1.05 11.03
N SER A 12 36.76 2.36 10.74
CA SER A 12 36.03 3.35 11.56
C SER A 12 34.73 3.82 10.92
N THR A 13 34.31 3.25 9.79
CA THR A 13 33.16 3.72 9.01
C THR A 13 32.12 2.63 8.76
N ALA A 14 30.86 3.01 8.56
CA ALA A 14 29.81 2.13 8.03
C ALA A 14 28.87 2.90 7.11
N ASN A 15 28.33 2.22 6.09
CA ASN A 15 27.20 2.70 5.29
C ASN A 15 25.96 1.93 5.71
N LEU A 16 24.86 2.63 5.99
CA LEU A 16 23.62 2.07 6.50
C LEU A 16 22.53 2.16 5.43
N SER A 17 21.82 1.06 5.19
CA SER A 17 20.71 0.99 4.24
C SER A 17 19.57 0.13 4.79
N ILE A 18 18.39 0.26 4.17
CA ILE A 18 17.26 -0.64 4.43
C ILE A 18 17.54 -2.06 3.92
N SER A 19 18.40 -2.20 2.90
CA SER A 19 18.66 -3.47 2.22
C SER A 19 19.60 -4.41 2.97
N HIS A 20 20.21 -3.92 4.06
CA HIS A 20 21.06 -4.77 4.90
C HIS A 20 20.21 -5.86 5.59
N PRO A 21 20.70 -7.11 5.73
CA PRO A 21 19.93 -8.21 6.32
C PRO A 21 19.43 -7.98 7.76
N ASP A 22 20.15 -7.15 8.54
CA ASP A 22 19.72 -6.76 9.89
C ASP A 22 18.66 -5.64 9.92
N ALA A 23 18.29 -5.10 8.75
CA ALA A 23 17.19 -4.14 8.54
C ALA A 23 16.03 -4.85 7.79
N LEU A 24 15.62 -4.35 6.61
CA LEU A 24 14.60 -5.00 5.79
C LEU A 24 15.15 -6.12 4.89
N GLY A 25 16.47 -6.15 4.67
CA GLY A 25 17.10 -7.19 3.83
C GLY A 25 16.73 -7.12 2.35
N ASN A 26 16.08 -6.04 1.90
CA ASN A 26 15.64 -5.83 0.53
C ASN A 26 15.67 -4.33 0.16
N ASP A 27 15.93 -4.01 -1.10
CA ASP A 27 15.92 -2.63 -1.64
C ASP A 27 14.65 -2.30 -2.43
N PHE A 28 13.74 -3.27 -2.58
CA PHE A 28 12.45 -3.20 -3.25
C PHE A 28 12.54 -2.86 -4.74
N SER A 29 13.71 -3.01 -5.36
CA SER A 29 13.91 -2.71 -6.78
C SER A 29 13.13 -3.62 -7.73
N SER A 30 12.70 -4.80 -7.28
CA SER A 30 11.87 -5.74 -8.02
C SER A 30 10.37 -5.64 -7.69
N ALA A 31 9.97 -4.73 -6.79
CA ALA A 31 8.56 -4.59 -6.41
C ALA A 31 7.73 -4.11 -7.61
N THR A 32 6.57 -4.71 -7.80
CA THR A 32 5.58 -4.27 -8.80
C THR A 32 4.20 -4.20 -8.17
N GLY A 33 3.34 -3.36 -8.75
CA GLY A 33 1.97 -3.23 -8.30
C GLY A 33 1.05 -2.80 -9.41
N THR A 34 -0.15 -3.36 -9.40
CA THR A 34 -1.30 -3.01 -10.23
C THR A 34 -2.50 -2.88 -9.30
N TYR A 35 -3.33 -1.89 -9.54
CA TYR A 35 -4.60 -1.69 -8.84
C TYR A 35 -5.74 -1.45 -9.83
N ILE A 36 -6.97 -1.65 -9.36
CA ILE A 36 -8.19 -1.17 -10.02
C ILE A 36 -8.95 -0.24 -9.06
N LEU A 37 -9.82 0.59 -9.62
CA LEU A 37 -10.89 1.21 -8.84
C LEU A 37 -12.14 0.34 -8.94
N ALA A 38 -12.74 -0.04 -7.81
CA ALA A 38 -13.98 -0.80 -7.75
C ALA A 38 -14.58 -0.75 -6.34
N THR A 39 -15.89 -0.98 -6.21
CA THR A 39 -16.59 -1.15 -4.92
C THR A 39 -17.32 -2.51 -4.79
N PRO A 40 -16.61 -3.65 -4.86
CA PRO A 40 -17.22 -4.98 -4.83
C PRO A 40 -18.04 -5.30 -3.57
N THR A 41 -17.92 -4.53 -2.49
CA THR A 41 -18.59 -4.78 -1.20
C THR A 41 -19.95 -4.06 -1.06
N ASP A 42 -20.36 -3.22 -2.02
CA ASP A 42 -21.59 -2.42 -1.91
C ASP A 42 -22.57 -2.47 -3.09
N GLY A 43 -22.19 -3.03 -4.24
CA GLY A 43 -23.11 -3.31 -5.33
C GLY A 43 -22.41 -3.34 -6.66
N ALA A 44 -23.19 -3.18 -7.73
CA ALA A 44 -22.67 -2.86 -9.04
C ALA A 44 -23.37 -1.60 -9.55
N ASP A 45 -22.67 -0.84 -10.37
CA ASP A 45 -23.10 0.36 -11.10
C ASP A 45 -23.61 1.51 -10.20
N ASN A 46 -22.88 1.84 -9.12
CA ASN A 46 -23.23 2.90 -8.18
C ASN A 46 -22.13 3.97 -8.01
N ASN A 47 -20.94 3.56 -7.57
CA ASN A 47 -19.88 4.42 -7.01
C ASN A 47 -18.49 3.77 -7.15
N GLU A 48 -18.26 3.01 -8.23
CA GLU A 48 -17.16 2.07 -8.36
C GLU A 48 -15.77 2.71 -8.26
N ASN A 49 -15.64 3.99 -8.59
CA ASN A 49 -14.39 4.72 -8.37
C ASN A 49 -14.08 5.03 -6.89
N SER A 50 -14.95 4.63 -5.96
CA SER A 50 -14.83 4.92 -4.52
C SER A 50 -14.18 3.80 -3.72
N GLY A 51 -13.55 2.84 -4.37
CA GLY A 51 -12.71 1.84 -3.72
C GLY A 51 -11.46 1.59 -4.53
N ILE A 52 -10.45 1.01 -3.89
CA ILE A 52 -9.19 0.65 -4.52
C ILE A 52 -8.82 -0.76 -4.14
N TRP A 53 -8.49 -1.58 -5.13
CA TRP A 53 -8.10 -2.98 -4.93
C TRP A 53 -6.81 -3.27 -5.67
N PHE A 54 -5.82 -3.79 -4.96
CA PHE A 54 -4.50 -4.14 -5.48
C PHE A 54 -4.52 -5.54 -6.12
N LEU A 55 -5.32 -5.66 -7.17
CA LEU A 55 -5.57 -6.88 -7.94
C LEU A 55 -5.52 -6.60 -9.44
N ASP A 56 -5.32 -7.64 -10.24
CA ASP A 56 -5.36 -7.58 -11.70
C ASP A 56 -6.45 -8.51 -12.26
N PRO A 57 -7.53 -7.98 -12.88
CA PRO A 57 -8.58 -8.77 -13.50
C PRO A 57 -8.34 -9.08 -14.98
N SER A 58 -7.21 -8.68 -15.58
CA SER A 58 -6.92 -8.74 -17.02
C SER A 58 -7.06 -10.14 -17.63
N SER A 59 -6.88 -11.19 -16.83
CA SER A 59 -7.04 -12.59 -17.23
C SER A 59 -8.49 -13.07 -17.32
N GLY A 60 -9.46 -12.23 -16.96
CA GLY A 60 -10.90 -12.58 -16.85
C GLY A 60 -11.31 -13.04 -15.45
N SER A 61 -10.36 -13.20 -14.53
CA SER A 61 -10.58 -13.45 -13.10
C SER A 61 -9.61 -12.59 -12.28
N PRO A 62 -9.98 -12.11 -11.08
CA PRO A 62 -9.07 -11.38 -10.21
C PRO A 62 -7.85 -12.21 -9.83
N GLN A 63 -6.66 -11.65 -10.01
CA GLN A 63 -5.36 -12.19 -9.56
C GLN A 63 -4.68 -11.17 -8.65
N ALA A 64 -3.63 -11.59 -7.92
CA ALA A 64 -2.85 -10.66 -7.11
C ALA A 64 -2.22 -9.58 -8.02
N GLY A 65 -2.44 -8.32 -7.66
CA GLY A 65 -1.89 -7.18 -8.40
C GLY A 65 -0.52 -6.75 -7.89
N LEU A 66 -0.08 -7.27 -6.74
CA LEU A 66 1.19 -6.94 -6.11
C LEU A 66 2.20 -8.08 -6.27
N ASP A 67 3.46 -7.72 -6.50
CA ASP A 67 4.62 -8.61 -6.30
C ASP A 67 5.60 -7.88 -5.36
N LEU A 68 5.69 -8.38 -4.13
CA LEU A 68 6.42 -7.74 -3.05
C LEU A 68 7.30 -8.76 -2.31
N PRO A 69 8.52 -8.38 -1.88
CA PRO A 69 9.36 -9.23 -1.04
C PRO A 69 8.67 -9.64 0.26
N THR A 70 9.05 -10.78 0.83
CA THR A 70 8.65 -11.11 2.20
C THR A 70 9.33 -10.17 3.19
N LEU A 71 8.55 -9.59 4.09
CA LEU A 71 9.05 -8.72 5.15
C LEU A 71 9.58 -9.52 6.36
N PRO A 72 10.61 -9.04 7.06
CA PRO A 72 11.03 -9.63 8.33
C PRO A 72 9.98 -9.39 9.44
N GLU A 73 10.07 -10.15 10.53
CA GLU A 73 9.19 -10.00 11.69
C GLU A 73 9.21 -8.56 12.23
N GLY A 74 8.01 -8.06 12.58
CA GLY A 74 7.84 -6.68 13.07
C GLY A 74 7.54 -5.67 11.97
N TRP A 75 7.25 -6.11 10.75
CA TRP A 75 6.80 -5.27 9.64
C TRP A 75 5.58 -5.87 8.94
N ALA A 76 4.73 -5.00 8.41
CA ALA A 76 3.61 -5.34 7.53
C ALA A 76 3.59 -4.37 6.32
N TYR A 77 2.86 -4.71 5.27
CA TYR A 77 2.49 -3.74 4.25
C TYR A 77 1.18 -3.08 4.63
N GLU A 78 0.94 -1.88 4.11
CA GLU A 78 -0.36 -1.20 4.20
C GLU A 78 -0.66 -0.48 2.89
N GLY A 79 -1.91 -0.62 2.42
CA GLY A 79 -2.41 0.08 1.25
C GLY A 79 -3.07 1.39 1.64
N TRP A 80 -3.00 2.39 0.75
CA TRP A 80 -3.62 3.69 0.98
C TRP A 80 -4.20 4.30 -0.29
N ALA A 81 -5.29 5.05 -0.12
CA ALA A 81 -5.74 6.07 -1.05
C ALA A 81 -5.56 7.46 -0.42
N VAL A 82 -4.95 8.39 -1.15
CA VAL A 82 -4.84 9.80 -0.73
C VAL A 82 -6.02 10.57 -1.31
N ILE A 83 -6.96 10.92 -0.43
CA ILE A 83 -8.23 11.57 -0.76
C ILE A 83 -8.19 13.00 -0.22
N ASP A 84 -8.28 14.00 -1.10
CA ASP A 84 -8.17 15.43 -0.73
C ASP A 84 -6.92 15.74 0.13
N GLY A 85 -5.80 15.07 -0.17
CA GLY A 85 -4.54 15.20 0.57
C GLY A 85 -4.49 14.44 1.90
N THR A 86 -5.56 13.75 2.28
CA THR A 86 -5.63 12.90 3.48
C THR A 86 -5.36 11.44 3.10
N PRO A 87 -4.30 10.80 3.62
CA PRO A 87 -4.11 9.36 3.42
C PRO A 87 -5.16 8.58 4.19
N VAL A 88 -5.86 7.68 3.51
CA VAL A 88 -6.85 6.76 4.08
C VAL A 88 -6.36 5.33 3.83
N SER A 89 -6.23 4.58 4.90
CA SER A 89 -5.76 3.20 4.89
C SER A 89 -6.79 2.25 4.27
N THR A 90 -6.33 1.25 3.53
CA THR A 90 -7.12 0.06 3.13
C THR A 90 -7.06 -1.06 4.17
N GLY A 91 -6.17 -0.93 5.16
CA GLY A 91 -5.80 -1.97 6.12
C GLY A 91 -4.38 -2.50 5.88
N THR A 92 -3.82 -3.15 6.91
CA THR A 92 -2.51 -3.81 6.84
C THR A 92 -2.64 -5.20 6.24
N PHE A 93 -1.62 -5.67 5.52
CA PHE A 93 -1.56 -7.03 5.00
C PHE A 93 -0.15 -7.60 5.04
N LEU A 94 -0.05 -8.93 5.13
CA LEU A 94 1.24 -9.65 5.18
C LEU A 94 1.65 -10.22 3.83
N THR A 95 0.70 -10.48 2.93
CA THR A 95 0.98 -11.12 1.64
C THR A 95 0.27 -10.40 0.50
N PRO A 96 0.92 -10.29 -0.69
CA PRO A 96 0.31 -9.73 -1.90
C PRO A 96 -0.99 -10.39 -2.38
N SER A 97 -1.26 -11.61 -1.91
CA SER A 97 -2.39 -12.43 -2.31
C SER A 97 -3.34 -12.75 -1.16
N GLY A 98 -3.33 -11.94 -0.10
CA GLY A 98 -4.22 -12.04 1.04
C GLY A 98 -5.03 -10.75 1.21
N ALA A 99 -6.18 -10.84 1.86
CA ALA A 99 -6.94 -9.65 2.24
C ALA A 99 -6.22 -8.88 3.36
N ASP A 100 -6.58 -7.61 3.52
CA ASP A 100 -6.17 -6.80 4.67
C ASP A 100 -6.72 -7.35 5.99
N ASP A 101 -6.05 -7.02 7.08
CA ASP A 101 -6.39 -7.44 8.45
C ASP A 101 -7.70 -6.79 8.93
N ALA A 102 -8.12 -5.68 8.31
CA ALA A 102 -9.35 -4.97 8.62
C ALA A 102 -9.89 -4.25 7.38
N ALA A 103 -11.22 -4.19 7.26
CA ALA A 103 -11.93 -3.45 6.22
C ALA A 103 -12.96 -2.48 6.85
N PRO A 104 -12.51 -1.43 7.56
CA PRO A 104 -13.38 -0.53 8.33
C PRO A 104 -14.35 0.31 7.48
N PHE A 105 -14.09 0.49 6.19
CA PHE A 105 -14.88 1.37 5.32
C PHE A 105 -15.77 0.61 4.33
N SER A 106 -15.56 -0.70 4.19
CA SER A 106 -16.33 -1.59 3.33
C SER A 106 -17.84 -1.56 3.58
N GLY A 107 -18.57 -1.95 2.54
CA GLY A 107 -19.99 -2.25 2.57
C GLY A 107 -20.29 -3.60 3.24
N THR A 108 -21.50 -4.11 3.01
CA THR A 108 -22.00 -5.32 3.69
C THR A 108 -21.71 -6.62 2.96
N MET A 109 -21.22 -6.56 1.72
CA MET A 109 -20.90 -7.76 0.92
C MET A 109 -19.43 -8.14 1.06
N SER A 110 -19.13 -9.39 0.68
CA SER A 110 -17.75 -9.90 0.74
C SER A 110 -16.87 -9.26 -0.33
N GLY A 111 -15.71 -8.76 0.07
CA GLY A 111 -14.67 -8.28 -0.84
C GLY A 111 -13.81 -9.40 -1.44
N PRO A 112 -13.01 -9.09 -2.48
CA PRO A 112 -11.96 -9.96 -3.00
C PRO A 112 -10.95 -10.39 -1.91
N PRO A 113 -10.31 -11.57 -2.06
CA PRO A 113 -9.27 -12.04 -1.14
C PRO A 113 -7.89 -11.43 -1.45
N PHE A 114 -7.83 -10.14 -1.73
CA PHE A 114 -6.64 -9.38 -2.09
C PHE A 114 -6.61 -8.07 -1.30
N PRO A 115 -5.46 -7.39 -1.17
CA PRO A 115 -5.42 -6.11 -0.49
C PRO A 115 -6.29 -5.10 -1.21
N GLY A 116 -7.09 -4.33 -0.47
CA GLY A 116 -8.01 -3.36 -1.01
C GLY A 116 -9.18 -3.04 -0.08
N GLU A 117 -9.85 -1.93 -0.37
CA GLU A 117 -10.92 -1.41 0.45
C GLU A 117 -11.90 -0.60 -0.39
N ASP A 118 -13.17 -0.66 0.02
CA ASP A 118 -14.20 0.23 -0.48
C ASP A 118 -14.36 1.39 0.50
N PHE A 119 -14.32 2.62 0.01
CA PHE A 119 -14.57 3.81 0.82
C PHE A 119 -16.04 4.20 0.71
N VAL A 120 -16.92 3.41 1.33
CA VAL A 120 -18.40 3.55 1.19
C VAL A 120 -19.11 3.76 2.54
N SER A 121 -18.45 3.43 3.65
CA SER A 121 -18.97 3.56 5.02
C SER A 121 -17.95 4.23 5.94
N ASN A 122 -18.41 4.77 7.08
CA ASN A 122 -17.56 5.25 8.18
C ASN A 122 -16.48 6.28 7.79
N ALA A 123 -16.79 7.20 6.86
CA ALA A 123 -15.85 8.23 6.42
C ALA A 123 -15.18 8.95 7.61
N PRO A 124 -13.84 9.07 7.63
CA PRO A 124 -13.14 9.78 8.69
C PRO A 124 -13.47 11.28 8.63
N GLY A 125 -13.29 11.97 9.77
CA GLY A 125 -13.61 13.39 9.88
C GLY A 125 -12.89 14.23 8.83
N GLY A 126 -13.64 15.02 8.07
CA GLY A 126 -13.12 15.87 6.98
C GLY A 126 -13.28 15.27 5.59
N LEU A 127 -13.64 13.99 5.48
CA LEU A 127 -13.98 13.33 4.21
C LEU A 127 -15.47 12.95 4.18
N ALA A 128 -15.97 12.61 3.00
CA ALA A 128 -17.29 12.06 2.78
C ALA A 128 -17.17 10.83 1.89
N PHE A 129 -17.87 9.75 2.24
CA PHE A 129 -17.94 8.51 1.45
C PHE A 129 -19.38 8.25 0.99
N PRO A 130 -19.58 7.71 -0.22
CA PRO A 130 -18.56 7.41 -1.22
C PRO A 130 -17.92 8.66 -1.85
N THR A 131 -16.68 8.52 -2.33
CA THR A 131 -15.93 9.58 -3.02
C THR A 131 -15.12 9.02 -4.17
N ASP A 132 -15.11 9.73 -5.30
CA ASP A 132 -14.31 9.36 -6.46
C ASP A 132 -12.81 9.51 -6.14
N LEU A 133 -12.03 8.45 -6.35
CA LEU A 133 -10.59 8.43 -6.15
C LEU A 133 -9.81 8.95 -7.38
N ALA A 134 -10.46 9.21 -8.50
CA ALA A 134 -9.84 9.75 -9.71
C ALA A 134 -9.08 11.06 -9.42
N GLY A 135 -7.85 11.17 -9.93
CA GLY A 135 -6.95 12.27 -9.64
C GLY A 135 -6.21 12.19 -8.29
N GLY A 136 -6.51 11.18 -7.47
CA GLY A 136 -5.84 10.90 -6.21
C GLY A 136 -4.50 10.15 -6.36
N VAL A 137 -4.03 9.58 -5.26
CA VAL A 137 -2.79 8.78 -5.22
C VAL A 137 -3.01 7.48 -4.46
N ALA A 138 -2.65 6.36 -5.08
CA ALA A 138 -2.52 5.05 -4.45
C ALA A 138 -1.11 4.88 -3.87
N VAL A 139 -0.97 4.29 -2.68
CA VAL A 139 0.32 4.06 -2.03
C VAL A 139 0.36 2.66 -1.42
N ILE A 140 1.50 1.97 -1.55
CA ILE A 140 1.87 0.87 -0.65
C ILE A 140 3.02 1.34 0.23
N SER A 141 2.85 1.24 1.55
CA SER A 141 3.89 1.50 2.54
C SER A 141 4.34 0.22 3.24
N ILE A 142 5.45 0.32 3.96
CA ILE A 142 6.00 -0.72 4.84
C ILE A 142 5.94 -0.17 6.27
N GLU A 143 5.10 -0.78 7.09
CA GLU A 143 4.67 -0.28 8.40
C GLU A 143 5.31 -1.08 9.53
N PRO A 144 5.84 -0.42 10.59
CA PRO A 144 6.33 -1.13 11.76
C PRO A 144 5.18 -1.78 12.53
N VAL A 145 5.42 -2.94 13.15
CA VAL A 145 4.43 -3.62 13.99
C VAL A 145 4.97 -3.74 15.43
N PRO A 146 4.29 -3.16 16.45
CA PRO A 146 3.06 -2.37 16.35
C PRO A 146 3.30 -0.98 15.73
N ASP A 147 2.31 -0.51 14.96
CA ASP A 147 2.27 0.87 14.48
C ASP A 147 1.60 1.78 15.52
N ASN A 148 2.11 2.98 15.66
CA ASN A 148 1.61 4.02 16.57
C ASN A 148 1.28 5.34 15.84
N SER A 149 1.24 5.33 14.52
CA SER A 149 0.93 6.46 13.65
C SER A 149 -0.36 6.20 12.87
N PRO A 150 -1.22 7.20 12.64
CA PRO A 150 -2.31 7.09 11.67
C PRO A 150 -1.89 7.46 10.24
N ASN A 151 -0.65 7.94 10.05
CA ASN A 151 -0.12 8.35 8.74
C ASN A 151 0.79 7.25 8.17
N PRO A 152 0.83 7.09 6.83
CA PRO A 152 1.72 6.13 6.19
C PRO A 152 3.17 6.36 6.59
N PHE A 153 3.88 5.28 6.91
CA PHE A 153 5.29 5.33 7.27
C PHE A 153 6.17 5.82 6.13
N LEU A 154 7.41 6.17 6.47
CA LEU A 154 8.38 6.75 5.56
C LEU A 154 8.68 5.87 4.34
N LEU A 155 8.60 4.55 4.50
CA LEU A 155 8.99 3.58 3.47
C LEU A 155 7.80 3.28 2.56
N LYS A 156 7.83 3.81 1.34
CA LYS A 156 6.72 3.73 0.37
C LYS A 156 7.22 3.18 -0.96
N PRO A 157 7.43 1.85 -1.08
CA PRO A 157 8.03 1.24 -2.28
C PRO A 157 7.23 1.46 -3.56
N LEU A 158 5.90 1.62 -3.48
CA LEU A 158 5.04 1.80 -4.65
C LEU A 158 4.12 3.01 -4.49
N LEU A 159 3.99 3.80 -5.58
CA LEU A 159 3.08 4.94 -5.71
C LEU A 159 2.35 4.84 -7.06
N GLY A 160 1.03 5.03 -7.06
CA GLY A 160 0.21 5.12 -8.26
C GLY A 160 -0.48 6.48 -8.32
N ASN A 161 -0.16 7.31 -9.32
CA ASN A 161 -0.96 8.51 -9.59
C ASN A 161 -2.24 8.08 -10.31
N ILE A 162 -3.40 8.28 -9.69
CA ILE A 162 -4.68 7.90 -10.27
C ILE A 162 -5.05 8.95 -11.30
N SER A 163 -5.34 8.53 -12.53
CA SER A 163 -5.77 9.46 -13.60
C SER A 163 -7.03 10.21 -13.16
N GLY A 164 -7.17 11.48 -13.54
CA GLY A 164 -8.44 12.21 -13.39
C GLY A 164 -9.57 11.65 -14.26
N ASP A 165 -9.21 10.89 -15.29
CA ASP A 165 -10.13 10.16 -16.16
C ASP A 165 -10.08 8.64 -15.88
N ALA A 166 -9.80 8.25 -14.62
CA ALA A 166 -9.76 6.84 -14.25
C ALA A 166 -11.15 6.21 -14.42
N VAL A 167 -11.16 5.00 -14.98
CA VAL A 167 -12.33 4.18 -15.25
C VAL A 167 -12.26 2.99 -14.31
N ASP A 168 -13.38 2.68 -13.66
CA ASP A 168 -13.50 1.52 -12.80
C ASP A 168 -13.13 0.22 -13.55
N HIS A 169 -12.71 -0.79 -12.77
CA HIS A 169 -12.30 -2.11 -13.24
C HIS A 169 -11.16 -2.14 -14.27
N THR A 170 -10.55 -0.99 -14.57
CA THR A 170 -9.38 -0.88 -15.44
C THR A 170 -8.11 -1.07 -14.60
N PRO A 171 -7.19 -1.97 -15.00
CA PRO A 171 -5.91 -2.12 -14.30
C PRO A 171 -4.99 -0.92 -14.56
N TYR A 172 -4.40 -0.40 -13.47
CA TYR A 172 -3.45 0.70 -13.45
C TYR A 172 -2.16 0.27 -12.75
N ASP A 173 -1.03 0.46 -13.43
CA ASP A 173 0.28 0.15 -12.87
C ASP A 173 0.75 1.22 -11.86
N MET A 174 1.44 0.76 -10.82
CA MET A 174 2.13 1.59 -9.84
C MET A 174 3.61 1.76 -10.23
N GLY A 175 4.14 2.97 -10.01
CA GLY A 175 5.56 3.26 -10.13
C GLY A 175 6.32 2.92 -8.85
N THR A 176 7.59 2.52 -8.98
CA THR A 176 8.46 2.33 -7.83
C THR A 176 8.95 3.66 -7.26
N ASN A 177 9.03 3.73 -5.93
CA ASN A 177 9.60 4.87 -5.21
C ASN A 177 10.67 4.35 -4.24
N LEU A 178 11.90 4.25 -4.77
CA LEU A 178 13.04 3.64 -4.08
C LEU A 178 13.92 4.67 -3.35
N VAL A 179 13.40 5.86 -3.09
CA VAL A 179 14.09 6.91 -2.33
C VAL A 179 13.92 6.61 -0.84
N PHE A 180 14.71 5.66 -0.36
CA PHE A 180 14.72 5.24 1.04
C PHE A 180 15.78 5.96 1.86
N PRO A 181 15.58 6.06 3.19
CA PRO A 181 16.61 6.58 4.08
C PRO A 181 17.91 5.78 3.93
N SER A 182 19.03 6.49 4.06
CA SER A 182 20.36 5.92 4.16
C SER A 182 21.17 6.71 5.16
N GLY A 183 22.29 6.16 5.61
CA GLY A 183 23.15 6.82 6.58
C GLY A 183 24.60 6.41 6.47
N SER A 184 25.47 7.17 7.12
CA SER A 184 26.87 6.81 7.29
C SER A 184 27.28 7.03 8.74
N PHE A 185 28.08 6.11 9.27
CA PHE A 185 28.75 6.25 10.56
C PHE A 185 30.24 6.46 10.34
N SER A 186 30.87 7.32 11.15
CA SER A 186 32.33 7.47 11.24
C SER A 186 32.72 7.70 12.69
N ARG A 187 33.79 7.04 13.15
CA ARG A 187 34.42 7.25 14.45
C ARG A 187 35.73 8.02 14.33
#